data_AF-A0A410QFV7-F1
#
_entry.id   AF-A0A410QFV7-F1
#
_cell.length_a   1.000
_cell.length_b   1.000
_cell.length_c   1.000
_cell.angle_alpha   90.00
_cell.angle_beta   90.00
_cell.angle_gamma   90.00
#
_symmetry.space_group_name_H-M   'P 1'
#
loop_
_entity.id
_entity.type
_entity.pdbx_description
1 polymer ?
#
loop_
_entity_poly.entity_id
_entity_poly.type
_entity_poly.pdbx_seq_one_letter_code
_entity_poly.pdbx_strand_id
1 'polypeptide(L)'
;MKNYQNIYYKEYYAQNEKGEYVKVDRKVCFAPAEPPTKENPYKQRWFYDEEAGYAVRLIRNQTNEDIHRFNSTSLKREERYEYRKFSCIWEKTKNCDQNCEQCNRKNKSRTVELDKTWTGNDDEMESSFTPIDTSQNVLKSIEDKELMAALLVAYDGLSSEDKLLFNALINKEKKKVIAENLNITVDGVRYRELQLRKKLLSHKDLKDVLEK
;
A
#
# COMPACT_ATOMS: atom_id res chain seq x y z
N MET A 1 -11.00 -3.64 -28.44
CA MET A 1 -9.90 -2.79 -27.96
C MET A 1 -10.39 -1.37 -28.11
N LYS A 2 -10.42 -0.57 -27.05
CA LYS A 2 -10.88 0.82 -27.15
C LYS A 2 -10.01 1.56 -28.17
N ASN A 3 -10.63 2.45 -28.95
CA ASN A 3 -9.87 3.33 -29.81
C ASN A 3 -9.40 4.53 -28.99
N TYR A 4 -8.21 4.43 -28.40
CA TYR A 4 -7.64 5.44 -27.52
C TYR A 4 -7.46 6.81 -28.21
N GLN A 5 -7.37 6.88 -29.54
CA GLN A 5 -7.30 8.18 -30.25
C GLN A 5 -8.62 8.96 -30.22
N ASN A 6 -9.75 8.27 -30.03
CA ASN A 6 -11.06 8.90 -29.95
C ASN A 6 -11.35 9.47 -28.56
N ILE A 7 -10.58 9.06 -27.55
CA ILE A 7 -10.72 9.52 -26.17
C ILE A 7 -10.27 10.98 -26.05
N TYR A 8 -10.96 11.74 -25.21
CA TYR A 8 -10.56 13.10 -24.87
C TYR A 8 -9.54 13.07 -23.74
N TYR A 9 -8.41 13.77 -23.96
CA TYR A 9 -7.35 13.94 -22.97
C TYR A 9 -7.25 15.44 -22.64
N LYS A 10 -6.87 15.74 -21.40
CA LYS A 10 -6.66 17.12 -20.93
C LYS A 10 -5.45 17.74 -21.61
N GLU A 11 -4.41 16.95 -21.82
CA GLU A 11 -3.14 17.42 -22.39
C GLU A 11 -2.64 16.54 -23.53
N TYR A 12 -1.94 17.15 -24.49
CA TYR A 12 -1.39 16.48 -25.65
C TYR A 12 0.06 16.90 -25.83
N TYR A 13 0.92 15.93 -26.15
CA TYR A 13 2.35 16.12 -26.29
C TYR A 13 2.89 15.49 -27.58
N ALA A 14 3.98 16.03 -28.10
CA ALA A 14 4.77 15.42 -29.17
C ALA A 14 6.22 15.34 -28.71
N GLN A 15 6.86 14.21 -29.01
CA GLN A 15 8.27 14.02 -28.68
C GLN A 15 9.16 14.63 -29.77
N ASN A 16 10.17 15.39 -29.36
CA ASN A 16 11.22 15.95 -30.24
C ASN A 16 12.40 14.98 -30.41
N GLU A 17 13.25 15.17 -31.42
CA GLU A 17 14.38 14.28 -31.75
C GLU A 17 15.32 13.99 -30.56
N LYS A 18 15.39 14.90 -29.58
CA LYS A 18 16.15 14.76 -28.33
C LYS A 18 15.46 13.89 -27.26
N GLY A 19 14.24 13.45 -27.51
CA GLY A 19 13.41 12.68 -26.58
C GLY A 19 12.52 13.51 -25.65
N GLU A 20 12.58 14.84 -25.71
CA GLU A 20 11.81 15.77 -24.88
C GLU A 20 10.35 15.87 -25.32
N TYR A 21 9.42 16.04 -24.38
CA TYR A 21 8.00 16.20 -24.65
C TYR A 21 7.61 17.68 -24.75
N VAL A 22 7.06 18.07 -25.90
CA VAL A 22 6.54 19.41 -26.17
C VAL A 22 5.03 19.38 -26.17
N LYS A 23 4.40 20.32 -25.45
CA LYS A 23 2.95 20.45 -25.42
C LYS A 23 2.43 20.93 -26.78
N VAL A 24 1.45 20.23 -27.33
CA VAL A 24 0.86 20.48 -28.65
C VAL A 24 -0.66 20.38 -28.60
N ASP A 25 -1.32 20.77 -29.69
CA ASP A 25 -2.76 20.57 -29.83
C ASP A 25 -3.11 19.11 -30.19
N ARG A 26 -4.36 18.71 -29.88
CA ARG A 26 -4.91 17.38 -30.26
C ARG A 26 -4.72 17.06 -31.75
N LYS A 27 -4.96 18.06 -32.62
CA LYS A 27 -4.84 17.92 -34.08
C LYS A 27 -3.41 17.55 -34.51
N VAL A 28 -2.41 18.07 -33.81
CA VAL A 28 -0.99 17.84 -34.11
C VAL A 28 -0.54 16.50 -33.52
N CYS A 29 -0.97 16.17 -32.30
CA CYS A 29 -0.68 14.90 -31.64
C CYS A 29 -1.25 13.71 -32.41
N PHE A 30 -2.49 13.79 -32.88
CA PHE A 30 -3.15 12.73 -33.66
C PHE A 30 -3.15 13.00 -35.17
N ALA A 31 -2.16 13.76 -35.66
CA ALA A 31 -2.03 13.92 -37.09
C ALA A 31 -1.76 12.56 -37.77
N PRO A 32 -2.09 12.43 -39.07
CA PRO A 32 -1.94 11.17 -39.79
C PRO A 32 -0.53 10.58 -39.67
N ALA A 33 -0.47 9.26 -39.52
CA ALA A 33 0.79 8.53 -39.51
C ALA A 33 1.48 8.66 -40.87
N GLU A 34 2.76 9.04 -40.86
CA GLU A 34 3.59 8.96 -42.05
C GLU A 34 3.87 7.50 -42.40
N PRO A 35 3.92 7.16 -43.70
CA PRO A 35 4.24 5.80 -44.12
C PRO A 35 5.68 5.43 -43.70
N PRO A 36 5.92 4.16 -43.33
CA PRO A 36 7.27 3.68 -43.07
C PRO A 36 8.10 3.73 -44.37
N THR A 37 9.31 4.28 -44.27
CA THR A 37 10.23 4.46 -45.41
C THR A 37 11.42 3.52 -45.22
N LYS A 38 12.20 3.21 -46.27
CA LYS A 38 13.38 2.34 -46.16
C LYS A 38 14.39 2.84 -45.10
N GLU A 39 14.53 4.15 -44.92
CA GLU A 39 15.43 4.76 -43.95
C GLU A 39 14.87 4.74 -42.51
N ASN A 40 13.54 4.75 -42.35
CA ASN A 40 12.89 4.66 -41.05
C ASN A 40 11.76 3.63 -41.13
N PRO A 41 12.01 2.36 -40.77
CA PRO A 41 11.01 1.30 -40.89
C PRO A 41 9.92 1.37 -39.82
N TYR A 42 10.08 2.21 -38.79
CA TYR A 42 9.18 2.28 -37.65
C TYR A 42 7.89 3.03 -37.98
N LYS A 43 6.77 2.56 -37.40
CA LYS A 43 5.46 3.18 -37.59
C LYS A 43 5.28 4.32 -36.59
N GLN A 44 4.41 5.27 -36.91
CA GLN A 44 4.01 6.28 -35.94
C GLN A 44 3.29 5.60 -34.75
N ARG A 45 3.76 5.87 -33.53
CA ARG A 45 3.21 5.34 -32.28
C ARG A 45 2.76 6.46 -31.35
N TRP A 46 1.94 6.08 -30.39
CA TRP A 46 1.41 6.97 -29.36
C TRP A 46 1.52 6.31 -27.99
N PHE A 47 1.70 7.12 -26.96
CA PHE A 47 1.57 6.72 -25.57
C PHE A 47 0.29 7.34 -25.02
N TYR A 48 -0.49 6.56 -24.27
CA TYR A 48 -1.74 7.02 -23.69
C TYR A 48 -1.73 6.81 -22.19
N ASP A 49 -2.12 7.83 -21.43
CA ASP A 49 -2.35 7.74 -20.01
C ASP A 49 -3.75 8.31 -19.71
N GLU A 50 -4.71 7.42 -19.44
CA GLU A 50 -6.09 7.82 -19.13
C GLU A 50 -6.19 8.45 -17.74
N GLU A 51 -5.36 8.02 -16.79
CA GLU A 51 -5.42 8.46 -15.39
C GLU A 51 -4.83 9.87 -15.24
N ALA A 52 -3.64 10.09 -15.80
CA ALA A 52 -3.04 11.42 -15.87
C ALA A 52 -3.72 12.31 -16.92
N GLY A 53 -4.48 11.71 -17.85
CA GLY A 53 -5.29 12.41 -18.83
C GLY A 53 -4.48 13.08 -19.94
N TYR A 54 -3.40 12.44 -20.41
CA TYR A 54 -2.62 12.93 -21.55
C TYR A 54 -2.29 11.87 -22.59
N ALA A 55 -2.02 12.33 -23.81
CA ALA A 55 -1.54 11.49 -24.91
C ALA A 55 -0.26 12.09 -25.51
N VAL A 56 0.68 11.22 -25.89
CA VAL A 56 1.97 11.62 -26.46
C VAL A 56 2.14 10.99 -27.83
N ARG A 57 2.45 11.80 -28.84
CA ARG A 57 2.94 11.33 -30.14
C ARG A 57 4.43 11.02 -30.03
N LEU A 58 4.78 9.75 -30.14
CA LEU A 58 6.16 9.28 -30.00
C LEU A 58 6.93 9.37 -31.30
N ILE A 59 8.24 9.59 -31.23
CA ILE A 59 9.10 9.50 -32.43
C ILE A 59 9.23 8.07 -32.90
N ARG A 60 9.45 7.91 -34.21
CA ARG A 60 9.69 6.64 -34.89
C ARG A 60 11.12 6.14 -34.62
N ASN A 61 11.28 5.38 -33.54
CA ASN A 61 12.51 4.68 -33.17
C ASN A 61 12.19 3.34 -32.46
N GLN A 62 13.21 2.50 -32.26
CA GLN A 62 13.04 1.21 -31.57
C GLN A 62 12.56 1.37 -30.12
N THR A 63 13.14 2.32 -29.39
CA THR A 63 12.85 2.51 -27.96
C THR A 63 11.39 2.90 -27.73
N ASN A 64 10.82 3.74 -28.59
CA ASN A 64 9.44 4.17 -28.50
C ASN A 64 8.44 3.10 -28.98
N GLU A 65 8.85 2.22 -29.89
CA GLU A 65 8.05 1.02 -30.22
C GLU A 65 7.93 0.11 -28.99
N ASP A 66 9.02 -0.06 -28.23
CA ASP A 66 9.02 -0.85 -26.99
C ASP A 66 8.16 -0.17 -25.91
N ILE A 67 8.25 1.17 -25.76
CA ILE A 67 7.40 1.96 -24.86
C ILE A 67 5.92 1.82 -25.24
N HIS A 68 5.57 1.98 -26.51
CA HIS A 68 4.21 1.80 -27.00
C HIS A 68 3.71 0.36 -26.77
N ARG A 69 4.56 -0.64 -26.99
CA ARG A 69 4.22 -2.04 -26.72
C ARG A 69 3.91 -2.25 -25.24
N PHE A 70 4.74 -1.74 -24.35
CA PHE A 70 4.52 -1.83 -22.91
C PHE A 70 3.21 -1.14 -22.50
N ASN A 71 3.01 0.11 -22.92
CA ASN A 71 1.79 0.88 -22.65
C ASN A 71 0.55 0.13 -23.16
N SER A 72 0.54 -0.30 -24.41
CA SER A 72 -0.60 -1.02 -24.99
C SER A 72 -0.89 -2.36 -24.30
N THR A 73 0.12 -3.02 -23.73
CA THR A 73 -0.09 -4.23 -22.93
C THR A 73 -0.70 -3.93 -21.56
N SER A 74 -0.30 -2.82 -20.92
CA SER A 74 -0.90 -2.37 -19.65
C SER A 74 -2.36 -2.00 -19.84
N LEU A 75 -2.66 -1.16 -20.84
CA LEU A 75 -4.03 -0.75 -21.15
C LEU A 75 -4.95 -1.95 -21.43
N LYS A 76 -4.49 -2.94 -22.20
CA LYS A 76 -5.26 -4.18 -22.41
C LYS A 76 -5.44 -5.01 -21.14
N ARG A 77 -4.49 -4.95 -20.20
CA ARG A 77 -4.60 -5.64 -18.92
C ARG A 77 -5.65 -4.95 -18.05
N GLU A 78 -5.63 -3.63 -18.00
CA GLU A 78 -6.61 -2.79 -17.30
C GLU A 78 -8.01 -2.97 -17.87
N GLU A 79 -8.19 -2.89 -19.20
CA GLU A 79 -9.49 -3.17 -19.86
C GLU A 79 -10.05 -4.55 -19.46
N ARG A 80 -9.19 -5.57 -19.43
CA ARG A 80 -9.59 -6.92 -19.02
C ARG A 80 -9.91 -7.00 -17.53
N TYR A 81 -9.22 -6.23 -16.71
CA TYR A 81 -9.46 -6.17 -15.28
C TYR A 81 -10.80 -5.49 -14.98
N GLU A 82 -11.06 -4.31 -15.58
CA GLU A 82 -12.35 -3.60 -15.48
C GLU A 82 -13.49 -4.47 -15.98
N TYR A 83 -13.34 -5.09 -17.15
CA TYR A 83 -14.35 -6.00 -17.69
C TYR A 83 -14.65 -7.13 -16.71
N ARG A 84 -13.63 -7.79 -16.14
CA ARG A 84 -13.85 -8.87 -15.15
C ARG A 84 -14.50 -8.36 -13.87
N LYS A 85 -14.11 -7.18 -13.39
CA LYS A 85 -14.64 -6.55 -12.17
C LYS A 85 -16.15 -6.33 -12.26
N PHE A 86 -16.61 -5.82 -13.40
CA PHE A 86 -18.01 -5.46 -13.64
C PHE A 86 -18.80 -6.50 -14.44
N SER A 87 -18.14 -7.55 -14.93
CA SER A 87 -18.81 -8.65 -15.65
C SER A 87 -19.89 -9.31 -14.80
N CYS A 88 -20.98 -9.71 -15.46
CA CYS A 88 -22.08 -10.40 -14.81
C CYS A 88 -21.67 -11.83 -14.44
N ILE A 89 -21.81 -12.22 -13.16
CA ILE A 89 -21.53 -13.59 -12.67
C ILE A 89 -22.39 -14.62 -13.41
N TRP A 90 -23.63 -14.24 -13.75
CA TRP A 90 -24.59 -15.12 -14.39
C TRP A 90 -24.33 -15.28 -15.89
N GLU A 91 -23.54 -14.41 -16.51
CA GLU A 91 -23.25 -14.47 -17.94
C GLU A 91 -22.69 -15.85 -18.31
N LYS A 92 -23.31 -16.52 -19.30
CA LYS A 92 -22.95 -17.86 -19.81
C LYS A 92 -23.22 -19.03 -18.85
N THR A 93 -23.91 -18.79 -17.73
CA THR A 93 -24.45 -19.86 -16.88
C THR A 93 -25.82 -20.31 -17.40
N LYS A 94 -26.21 -21.56 -17.10
CA LYS A 94 -27.56 -22.08 -17.40
C LYS A 94 -28.68 -21.26 -16.77
N ASN A 95 -28.34 -20.51 -15.73
CA ASN A 95 -29.30 -19.70 -15.03
C ASN A 95 -29.58 -18.40 -15.78
N CYS A 96 -28.74 -17.88 -16.67
CA CYS A 96 -28.98 -16.59 -17.35
C CYS A 96 -29.78 -16.74 -18.65
N ASP A 97 -30.86 -15.97 -18.76
CA ASP A 97 -31.73 -15.86 -19.94
C ASP A 97 -31.20 -14.86 -20.98
N GLN A 98 -30.06 -14.21 -20.71
CA GLN A 98 -29.39 -13.22 -21.57
C GLN A 98 -30.23 -11.98 -21.92
N ASN A 99 -31.42 -11.85 -21.33
CA ASN A 99 -32.27 -10.66 -21.45
C ASN A 99 -31.82 -9.60 -20.42
N CYS A 100 -30.65 -9.00 -20.67
CA CYS A 100 -30.01 -8.07 -19.74
C CYS A 100 -30.83 -6.80 -19.48
N GLU A 101 -31.60 -6.33 -20.45
CA GLU A 101 -32.42 -5.09 -20.34
C GLU A 101 -33.56 -5.22 -19.33
N GLN A 102 -34.12 -6.42 -19.18
CA GLN A 102 -35.22 -6.72 -18.25
C GLN A 102 -34.77 -7.54 -17.04
N CYS A 103 -33.46 -7.73 -16.86
CA CYS A 103 -32.92 -8.61 -15.82
C CYS A 103 -33.04 -7.96 -14.43
N ASN A 104 -33.88 -8.50 -13.56
CA ASN A 104 -34.07 -8.02 -12.18
C ASN A 104 -33.23 -8.74 -11.11
N ARG A 105 -32.21 -9.50 -11.53
CA ARG A 105 -31.39 -10.29 -10.58
C ARG A 105 -30.47 -9.41 -9.75
N LYS A 106 -30.40 -9.67 -8.46
CA LYS A 106 -29.44 -9.04 -7.54
C LYS A 106 -28.05 -9.66 -7.67
N ASN A 107 -27.03 -8.95 -7.18
CA ASN A 107 -25.63 -9.42 -7.09
C ASN A 107 -25.06 -9.88 -8.44
N LYS A 108 -25.19 -9.04 -9.47
CA LYS A 108 -24.68 -9.35 -10.81
C LYS A 108 -23.17 -9.20 -10.90
N SER A 109 -22.55 -8.25 -10.21
CA SER A 109 -21.11 -7.98 -10.30
C SER A 109 -20.27 -8.99 -9.52
N ARG A 110 -19.10 -9.36 -10.05
CA ARG A 110 -18.13 -10.24 -9.37
C ARG A 110 -17.45 -9.60 -8.16
N THR A 111 -17.53 -8.28 -8.04
CA THR A 111 -16.92 -7.49 -6.97
C THR A 111 -17.98 -6.68 -6.23
N VAL A 112 -17.72 -6.47 -4.94
CA VAL A 112 -18.53 -5.63 -4.05
C VAL A 112 -17.83 -4.28 -3.96
N GLU A 113 -18.55 -3.20 -4.25
CA GLU A 113 -18.05 -1.84 -4.00
C GLU A 113 -18.25 -1.52 -2.52
N LEU A 114 -17.17 -1.24 -1.79
CA LEU A 114 -17.22 -1.00 -0.35
C LEU A 114 -18.00 0.27 0.01
N ASP A 115 -17.99 1.27 -0.88
CA ASP A 115 -18.66 2.55 -0.69
C ASP A 115 -20.14 2.53 -1.11
N LYS A 116 -20.63 1.42 -1.68
CA LYS A 116 -22.04 1.25 -2.00
C LYS A 116 -22.73 0.50 -0.86
N THR A 117 -23.83 1.08 -0.39
CA THR A 117 -24.68 0.46 0.60
C THR A 117 -25.28 -0.83 0.03
N TRP A 118 -25.00 -1.94 0.70
CA TRP A 118 -25.52 -3.23 0.30
C TRP A 118 -26.95 -3.36 0.79
N THR A 119 -27.92 -3.21 -0.10
CA THR A 119 -29.31 -3.52 0.22
C THR A 119 -29.48 -5.04 0.19
N GLY A 120 -29.59 -5.64 1.38
CA GLY A 120 -30.08 -7.01 1.54
C GLY A 120 -31.46 -7.19 0.89
N ASN A 121 -31.87 -8.44 0.68
CA ASN A 121 -33.22 -8.74 0.20
C ASN A 121 -34.31 -8.51 1.25
N ASP A 122 -33.88 -8.34 2.50
CA ASP A 122 -34.74 -8.15 3.65
C ASP A 122 -34.50 -6.72 4.15
N ASP A 123 -35.53 -6.07 4.69
CA ASP A 123 -35.52 -4.70 5.23
C ASP A 123 -34.63 -4.56 6.50
N GLU A 124 -33.44 -5.16 6.48
CA GLU A 124 -32.47 -5.16 7.56
C GLU A 124 -31.20 -4.43 7.14
N MET A 125 -30.96 -3.34 7.89
CA MET A 125 -29.80 -2.46 7.97
C MET A 125 -28.86 -2.38 6.76
N GLU A 126 -28.76 -1.16 6.25
CA GLU A 126 -27.65 -0.60 5.48
C GLU A 126 -26.28 -1.05 6.07
N SER A 127 -25.71 -2.11 5.52
CA SER A 127 -24.41 -2.60 5.98
C SER A 127 -23.30 -1.78 5.31
N SER A 128 -22.73 -0.82 6.05
CA SER A 128 -21.49 -0.14 5.68
C SER A 128 -20.30 -0.97 6.16
N PHE A 129 -19.39 -1.32 5.25
CA PHE A 129 -18.18 -2.07 5.59
C PHE A 129 -17.11 -1.12 6.13
N THR A 130 -17.18 -0.76 7.41
CA THR A 130 -16.07 -0.05 8.05
C THR A 130 -14.96 -1.04 8.36
N PRO A 131 -13.71 -0.84 7.88
CA PRO A 131 -12.59 -1.67 8.30
C PRO A 131 -12.45 -1.61 9.82
N ILE A 132 -12.13 -2.74 10.44
CA ILE A 132 -11.86 -2.80 11.89
C ILE A 132 -10.69 -1.87 12.17
N ASP A 133 -10.96 -0.79 12.89
CA ASP A 133 -9.92 0.13 13.36
C ASP A 133 -9.13 -0.56 14.47
N THR A 134 -7.97 -1.13 14.11
CA THR A 134 -7.08 -1.82 15.04
C THR A 134 -6.48 -0.89 16.09
N SER A 135 -6.59 0.44 15.92
CA SER A 135 -6.14 1.44 16.88
C SER A 135 -7.14 1.71 18.02
N GLN A 136 -8.40 1.24 17.89
CA GLN A 136 -9.46 1.44 18.88
C GLN A 136 -9.54 0.34 19.96
N ASN A 137 -8.46 -0.40 20.20
CA ASN A 137 -8.41 -1.30 21.35
C ASN A 137 -8.13 -0.47 22.62
N VAL A 138 -9.11 0.34 23.03
CA VAL A 138 -9.02 1.27 24.17
C VAL A 138 -8.58 0.54 25.44
N LEU A 139 -9.03 -0.70 25.65
CA LEU A 139 -8.62 -1.54 26.77
C LEU A 139 -7.11 -1.83 26.77
N LYS A 140 -6.54 -2.25 25.63
CA LYS A 140 -5.09 -2.46 25.52
C LYS A 140 -4.31 -1.18 25.77
N SER A 141 -4.81 -0.03 25.30
CA SER A 141 -4.17 1.26 25.54
C SER A 141 -4.19 1.71 27.01
N ILE A 142 -5.16 1.22 27.80
CA ILE A 142 -5.26 1.48 29.24
C ILE A 142 -4.32 0.54 29.99
N GLU A 143 -4.31 -0.75 29.64
CA GLU A 143 -3.37 -1.75 30.18
C GLU A 143 -1.91 -1.34 29.95
N ASP A 144 -1.58 -0.86 28.74
CA ASP A 144 -0.26 -0.35 28.40
C ASP A 144 0.13 0.88 29.26
N LYS A 145 -0.84 1.76 29.59
CA LYS A 145 -0.58 2.93 30.45
C LYS A 145 -0.31 2.54 31.90
N GLU A 146 -1.08 1.60 32.44
CA GLU A 146 -0.87 1.08 33.80
C GLU A 146 0.49 0.37 33.92
N LEU A 147 0.84 -0.44 32.91
CA LEU A 147 2.13 -1.12 32.83
C LEU A 147 3.29 -0.11 32.73
N MET A 148 3.16 0.92 31.91
CA MET A 148 4.17 1.97 31.78
C MET A 148 4.34 2.77 33.08
N ALA A 149 3.26 3.07 33.80
CA ALA A 149 3.33 3.75 35.09
C ALA A 149 4.06 2.90 36.14
N ALA A 150 3.76 1.60 36.22
CA ALA A 150 4.42 0.67 37.13
C ALA A 150 5.92 0.51 36.80
N LEU A 151 6.28 0.45 35.52
CA LEU A 151 7.68 0.39 35.07
C LEU A 151 8.46 1.66 35.43
N LEU A 152 7.85 2.85 35.30
CA LEU A 152 8.49 4.11 35.67
C LEU A 152 8.78 4.18 37.17
N VAL A 153 7.82 3.80 38.02
CA VAL A 153 8.02 3.78 39.48
C VAL A 153 9.13 2.79 39.86
N ALA A 154 9.13 1.59 39.28
CA ALA A 154 10.16 0.59 39.53
C ALA A 154 11.54 1.06 39.03
N TYR A 155 11.59 1.70 37.86
CA TYR A 155 12.82 2.28 37.33
C TYR A 155 13.34 3.40 38.24
N ASP A 156 12.48 4.29 38.71
CA ASP A 156 12.88 5.42 39.55
C ASP A 156 13.45 4.99 40.89
N GLY A 157 12.97 3.87 41.45
CA GLY A 157 13.50 3.25 42.66
C GLY A 157 14.86 2.56 42.52
N LEU A 158 15.39 2.40 41.29
CA LEU A 158 16.72 1.84 41.08
C LEU A 158 17.83 2.84 41.44
N SER A 159 18.96 2.32 41.88
CA SER A 159 20.17 3.13 42.09
C SER A 159 20.69 3.68 40.76
N SER A 160 21.45 4.79 40.78
CA SER A 160 22.01 5.39 39.57
C SER A 160 22.87 4.41 38.77
N GLU A 161 23.63 3.53 39.44
CA GLU A 161 24.42 2.49 38.79
C GLU A 161 23.55 1.39 38.16
N ASP A 162 22.45 1.02 38.81
CA ASP A 162 21.49 0.04 38.29
C ASP A 162 20.70 0.61 37.09
N LYS A 163 20.39 1.92 37.08
CA LYS A 163 19.77 2.61 35.93
C LYS A 163 20.69 2.62 34.71
N LEU A 164 21.99 2.89 34.91
CA LEU A 164 22.99 2.82 33.85
C LEU A 164 23.12 1.40 33.29
N LEU A 165 23.16 0.40 34.15
CA LEU A 165 23.16 -1.01 33.75
C LEU A 165 21.89 -1.37 32.96
N PHE A 166 20.71 -0.95 33.42
CA PHE A 166 19.44 -1.20 32.76
C PHE A 166 19.39 -0.62 31.34
N ASN A 167 19.82 0.65 31.18
CA ASN A 167 19.87 1.31 29.88
C ASN A 167 20.85 0.62 28.92
N ALA A 168 22.03 0.23 29.41
CA ALA A 168 23.02 -0.48 28.62
C ALA A 168 22.53 -1.88 28.17
N LEU A 169 21.72 -2.56 29.00
CA LEU A 169 21.08 -3.82 28.66
C LEU A 169 19.98 -3.66 27.60
N ILE A 170 19.16 -2.61 27.68
CA ILE A 170 18.15 -2.28 26.66
C ILE A 170 18.83 -2.01 25.30
N ASN A 171 19.95 -1.28 25.33
CA ASN A 171 20.73 -0.97 24.13
C ASN A 171 21.53 -2.16 23.58
N LYS A 172 21.45 -3.34 24.23
CA LYS A 172 22.15 -4.58 23.86
C LYS A 172 23.67 -4.41 23.78
N GLU A 173 24.24 -3.59 24.67
CA GLU A 173 25.68 -3.37 24.72
C GLU A 173 26.45 -4.63 25.16
N LYS A 174 27.70 -4.76 24.71
CA LYS A 174 28.54 -5.90 25.08
C LYS A 174 28.91 -5.82 26.56
N LYS A 175 28.82 -6.94 27.29
CA LYS A 175 29.13 -6.99 28.75
C LYS A 175 30.53 -6.51 29.13
N LYS A 176 31.50 -6.53 28.20
CA LYS A 176 32.84 -5.96 28.38
C LYS A 176 32.83 -4.43 28.47
N VAL A 177 32.04 -3.77 27.60
CA VAL A 177 31.87 -2.31 27.58
C VAL A 177 31.14 -1.85 28.84
N ILE A 178 30.13 -2.60 29.27
CA ILE A 178 29.39 -2.34 30.52
C ILE A 178 30.30 -2.46 31.74
N ALA A 179 31.18 -3.47 31.74
CA ALA A 179 32.16 -3.70 32.80
C ALA A 179 33.16 -2.54 32.91
N GLU A 180 33.66 -2.03 31.78
CA GLU A 180 34.52 -0.85 31.71
C GLU A 180 33.79 0.41 32.20
N ASN A 181 32.55 0.64 31.75
CA ASN A 181 31.76 1.81 32.13
C ASN A 181 31.40 1.86 33.62
N LEU A 182 31.16 0.70 34.23
CA LEU A 182 30.80 0.59 35.65
C LEU A 182 32.02 0.33 36.56
N ASN A 183 33.24 0.23 36.00
CA ASN A 183 34.47 -0.14 36.72
C ASN A 183 34.36 -1.47 37.50
N ILE A 184 33.73 -2.48 36.91
CA ILE A 184 33.49 -3.79 37.54
C ILE A 184 33.98 -4.92 36.62
N THR A 185 34.21 -6.11 37.16
CA THR A 185 34.53 -7.29 36.36
C THR A 185 33.33 -7.76 35.52
N VAL A 186 33.60 -8.47 34.42
CA VAL A 186 32.54 -9.03 33.56
C VAL A 186 31.60 -9.97 34.34
N ASP A 187 32.12 -10.73 35.31
CA ASP A 187 31.28 -11.57 36.17
C ASP A 187 30.50 -10.76 37.21
N GLY A 188 31.03 -9.63 37.67
CA GLY A 188 30.28 -8.68 38.49
C GLY A 188 29.09 -8.06 37.74
N VAL A 189 29.22 -7.80 36.43
CA VAL A 189 28.09 -7.37 35.58
C VAL A 189 27.00 -8.44 35.52
N ARG A 190 27.37 -9.72 35.36
CA ARG A 190 26.41 -10.84 35.37
C ARG A 190 25.70 -10.95 36.72
N TYR A 191 26.43 -10.80 37.81
CA TYR A 191 25.85 -10.84 39.15
C TYR A 191 24.88 -9.66 39.38
N ARG A 192 25.27 -8.45 38.98
CA ARG A 192 24.40 -7.27 39.07
C ARG A 192 23.17 -7.36 38.18
N GLU A 193 23.27 -7.93 36.98
CA GLU A 193 22.12 -8.23 36.13
C GLU A 193 21.11 -9.15 36.86
N LEU A 194 21.61 -10.19 37.50
CA LEU A 194 20.78 -11.14 38.25
C LEU A 194 20.13 -10.48 39.47
N GLN A 195 20.85 -9.60 40.17
CA GLN A 195 20.30 -8.81 41.27
C GLN A 195 19.27 -7.79 40.80
N LEU A 196 19.52 -7.12 39.68
CA LEU A 196 18.61 -6.14 39.09
C LEU A 196 17.29 -6.80 38.68
N ARG A 197 17.34 -7.99 38.06
CA ARG A 197 16.14 -8.79 37.77
C ARG A 197 15.37 -9.16 39.02
N LYS A 198 16.05 -9.59 40.09
CA LYS A 198 15.41 -9.91 41.38
C LYS A 198 14.74 -8.68 41.99
N LYS A 199 15.39 -7.51 41.96
CA LYS A 199 14.82 -6.26 42.45
C LYS A 199 13.55 -5.90 41.66
N LEU A 200 13.61 -5.89 40.34
CA LEU A 200 12.45 -5.58 39.49
C LEU A 200 11.28 -6.56 39.70
N LEU A 201 11.54 -7.86 39.84
CA LEU A 201 10.51 -8.86 40.11
C LEU A 201 9.95 -8.81 41.54
N SER A 202 10.65 -8.15 42.47
CA SER A 202 10.18 -7.95 43.85
C SER A 202 9.28 -6.73 44.04
N HIS A 203 9.18 -5.85 43.02
CA HIS A 203 8.25 -4.73 43.04
C HIS A 203 6.81 -5.23 42.92
N LYS A 204 6.00 -4.94 43.94
CA LYS A 204 4.60 -5.39 44.04
C LYS A 204 3.78 -4.96 42.83
N ASP A 205 3.88 -3.69 42.44
CA ASP A 205 3.09 -3.11 41.35
C ASP A 205 3.38 -3.75 40.00
N LEU A 206 4.65 -4.10 39.72
CA LEU A 206 5.03 -4.82 38.50
C LEU A 206 4.57 -6.27 38.52
N LYS A 207 4.62 -6.91 39.68
CA LYS A 207 4.16 -8.29 39.85
C LYS A 207 2.66 -8.41 39.63
N ASP A 208 1.89 -7.48 40.19
CA ASP A 208 0.42 -7.45 40.07
C ASP A 208 -0.04 -7.16 38.63
N VAL A 209 0.75 -6.42 37.84
CA VAL A 209 0.48 -6.18 36.41
C VAL A 209 0.87 -7.37 35.53
N LEU A 210 1.93 -8.10 35.88
CA LEU A 210 2.41 -9.26 35.10
C LEU A 210 1.65 -10.57 35.41
N GLU A 211 0.99 -10.67 36.57
CA GLU A 211 0.19 -11.83 36.98
C GLU A 211 -1.31 -11.70 36.66
N LYS A 212 -1.77 -10.53 36.18
CA LYS A 212 -3.11 -10.31 35.62
C LYS A 212 -3.24 -10.87 34.21
#